data_AF-A0AAU7NSV4-F1
#
_entry.id   AF-A0AAU7NSV4-F1
#
_cell.length_a   1.000
_cell.length_b   1.000
_cell.length_c   1.000
_cell.angle_alpha   90.00
_cell.angle_beta   90.00
_cell.angle_gamma   90.00
#
_symmetry.space_group_name_H-M   'P 1'
#
loop_
_entity.id
_entity.type
_entity.pdbx_description
1 polymer ?
#
loop_
_entity_poly.entity_id
_entity_poly.type
_entity_poly.pdbx_seq_one_letter_code
_entity_poly.pdbx_strand_id
1 'polypeptide(L)'
;MKKSFPFFAILFILLPACSTPPVRQESVEQPTVADQAEEGASLRRALPAPDLYREKAGKTLKLVRIMEGGACQTEQYGVVGMFMLYADPDDIERIKQDRGAGVFAEYEKIIEQFAMLALEQAVNELQFFDNPFALDEEDVQRELAEQLIPLFDASVAEAITEFEAETTLTIDLAPLSDSFYFYLHGCEIPHQH
;
A
#
# COMPACT_ATOMS: atom_id res chain seq x y z
N MET A 1 -31.52 -76.92 -14.91
CA MET A 1 -30.58 -77.39 -15.97
C MET A 1 -29.69 -76.23 -16.39
N LYS A 2 -28.36 -76.46 -16.46
CA LYS A 2 -27.29 -75.76 -17.22
C LYS A 2 -27.10 -74.24 -16.98
N LYS A 3 -26.08 -73.75 -16.25
CA LYS A 3 -24.59 -73.72 -16.42
C LYS A 3 -24.05 -72.53 -17.24
N SER A 4 -23.04 -71.86 -16.65
CA SER A 4 -21.90 -71.12 -17.26
C SER A 4 -22.20 -69.80 -17.98
N PHE A 5 -21.38 -68.75 -17.98
CA PHE A 5 -20.10 -68.35 -17.34
C PHE A 5 -19.96 -66.82 -17.63
N PRO A 6 -19.32 -65.99 -16.79
CA PRO A 6 -19.13 -64.56 -17.06
C PRO A 6 -17.89 -64.30 -17.93
N PHE A 7 -17.98 -63.36 -18.90
CA PHE A 7 -16.82 -62.88 -19.66
C PHE A 7 -16.32 -61.56 -19.08
N PHE A 8 -15.09 -61.62 -18.57
CA PHE A 8 -14.31 -60.56 -17.96
C PHE A 8 -13.42 -59.95 -19.06
N ALA A 9 -13.43 -58.63 -19.24
CA ALA A 9 -12.46 -57.93 -20.09
C ALA A 9 -11.73 -56.88 -19.24
N ILE A 10 -10.58 -57.30 -18.68
CA ILE A 10 -9.60 -56.42 -18.03
C ILE A 10 -8.72 -55.81 -19.11
N LEU A 11 -8.68 -54.48 -19.16
CA LEU A 11 -7.70 -53.70 -19.91
C LEU A 11 -6.40 -53.62 -19.08
N PHE A 12 -5.35 -54.29 -19.54
CA PHE A 12 -4.01 -54.28 -18.93
C PHE A 12 -3.26 -53.01 -19.38
N ILE A 13 -2.96 -52.11 -18.45
CA ILE A 13 -2.03 -50.98 -18.65
C ILE A 13 -0.65 -51.44 -18.15
N LEU A 14 0.33 -51.43 -19.05
CA LEU A 14 1.72 -51.78 -18.78
C LEU A 14 2.43 -50.63 -18.06
N LEU A 15 3.06 -50.92 -16.92
CA LEU A 15 3.96 -50.03 -16.19
C LEU A 15 5.40 -50.20 -16.71
N PRO A 16 6.08 -49.16 -17.24
CA PRO A 16 7.52 -49.19 -17.37
C PRO A 16 8.15 -48.84 -16.02
N ALA A 17 8.77 -49.84 -15.38
CA ALA A 17 9.64 -49.67 -14.23
C ALA A 17 11.04 -49.26 -14.72
N CYS A 18 11.40 -47.99 -14.60
CA CYS A 18 12.79 -47.53 -14.77
C CYS A 18 13.55 -47.69 -13.45
N SER A 19 14.44 -48.69 -13.44
CA SER A 19 15.47 -48.90 -12.43
C SER A 19 16.56 -47.82 -12.60
N THR A 20 16.78 -47.00 -11.58
CA THR A 20 17.92 -46.08 -11.50
C THR A 20 19.06 -46.72 -10.69
N PRO A 21 20.27 -46.86 -11.26
CA PRO A 21 21.47 -47.15 -10.48
C PRO A 21 21.93 -45.92 -9.68
N PRO A 22 22.63 -46.10 -8.55
CA PRO A 22 23.08 -44.97 -7.73
C PRO A 22 24.32 -44.33 -8.37
N VAL A 23 24.23 -43.04 -8.71
CA VAL A 23 25.40 -42.25 -9.11
C VAL A 23 25.97 -41.54 -7.89
N ARG A 24 27.22 -41.89 -7.62
CA ARG A 24 28.13 -41.35 -6.60
C ARG A 24 28.52 -39.92 -6.99
N GLN A 25 28.45 -39.00 -6.03
CA GLN A 25 28.88 -37.60 -6.18
C GLN A 25 30.37 -37.52 -6.57
N GLU A 26 30.66 -36.78 -7.64
CA GLU A 26 31.95 -36.10 -7.83
C GLU A 26 31.67 -34.61 -8.03
N SER A 27 32.35 -33.83 -7.20
CA SER A 27 32.35 -32.36 -7.15
C SER A 27 32.91 -31.79 -8.45
N VAL A 28 32.12 -30.98 -9.15
CA VAL A 28 32.61 -30.02 -10.15
C VAL A 28 32.03 -28.66 -9.80
N GLU A 29 32.90 -27.80 -9.31
CA GLU A 29 32.68 -26.38 -9.07
C GLU A 29 32.42 -25.69 -10.42
N GLN A 30 31.25 -25.07 -10.60
CA GLN A 30 30.86 -24.40 -11.84
C GLN A 30 30.21 -23.05 -11.49
N PRO A 31 30.57 -21.96 -12.20
CA PRO A 31 30.49 -20.61 -11.68
C PRO A 31 29.06 -20.10 -11.59
N THR A 32 28.79 -19.36 -10.51
CA THR A 32 27.58 -18.57 -10.30
C THR A 32 27.39 -17.59 -11.46
N VAL A 33 26.45 -17.92 -12.35
CA VAL A 33 25.82 -16.94 -13.24
C VAL A 33 24.82 -16.19 -12.37
N ALA A 34 25.20 -14.98 -11.99
CA ALA A 34 24.28 -13.98 -11.49
C ALA A 34 23.28 -13.70 -12.64
N ASP A 35 22.09 -14.28 -12.53
CA ASP A 35 21.02 -13.97 -13.46
C ASP A 35 20.33 -12.70 -12.99
N GLN A 36 20.37 -11.72 -13.87
CA GLN A 36 19.88 -10.37 -13.70
C GLN A 36 18.36 -10.40 -13.62
N ALA A 37 17.83 -10.16 -12.42
CA ALA A 37 16.47 -9.65 -12.24
C ALA A 37 16.58 -8.17 -11.90
N GLU A 38 16.89 -7.36 -12.91
CA GLU A 38 16.87 -5.90 -12.89
C GLU A 38 15.99 -5.45 -14.07
N GLU A 39 14.67 -5.54 -13.90
CA GLU A 39 13.73 -4.66 -14.58
C GLU A 39 12.36 -4.75 -13.89
N GLY A 40 12.29 -4.05 -12.76
CA GLY A 40 11.11 -3.78 -11.98
C GLY A 40 11.47 -2.60 -11.10
N ALA A 41 11.35 -1.41 -11.70
CA ALA A 41 11.72 -0.09 -11.21
C ALA A 41 12.10 -0.02 -9.71
N SER A 42 13.35 0.35 -9.51
CA SER A 42 14.00 0.71 -8.26
C SER A 42 13.26 1.81 -7.49
N LEU A 43 12.17 1.49 -6.79
CA LEU A 43 11.65 2.25 -5.65
C LEU A 43 12.33 1.78 -4.35
N ARG A 44 13.68 1.75 -4.35
CA ARG A 44 14.48 1.49 -3.15
C ARG A 44 15.45 2.63 -2.86
N ARG A 45 15.00 3.87 -3.06
CA ARG A 45 15.52 4.95 -2.22
C ARG A 45 14.94 4.71 -0.84
N ALA A 46 15.80 4.48 0.17
CA ALA A 46 15.33 4.35 1.54
C ALA A 46 14.66 5.68 1.91
N LEU A 47 13.34 5.66 2.08
CA LEU A 47 12.60 6.82 2.56
C LEU A 47 13.17 7.22 3.92
N PRO A 48 13.25 8.53 4.24
CA PRO A 48 13.59 8.94 5.58
C PRO A 48 12.63 8.29 6.59
N ALA A 49 13.15 7.99 7.78
CA ALA A 49 12.32 7.44 8.83
C ALA A 49 11.19 8.43 9.14
N PRO A 50 9.93 7.98 9.21
CA PRO A 50 8.79 8.86 9.47
C PRO A 50 8.90 9.45 10.87
N ASP A 51 8.40 10.68 11.02
CA ASP A 51 8.28 11.31 12.32
C ASP A 51 7.33 10.50 13.21
N LEU A 52 7.82 10.02 14.34
CA LEU A 52 7.05 9.15 15.23
C LEU A 52 6.01 9.91 16.07
N TYR A 53 6.14 11.24 16.15
CA TYR A 53 5.33 12.09 17.01
C TYR A 53 4.93 13.38 16.31
N ARG A 54 3.76 13.90 16.66
CA ARG A 54 3.23 15.16 16.13
C ARG A 54 2.44 15.91 17.20
N GLU A 55 2.60 17.23 17.25
CA GLU A 55 1.87 18.08 18.19
C GLU A 55 0.57 18.59 17.56
N LYS A 56 -0.56 18.38 18.24
CA LYS A 56 -1.87 18.92 17.86
C LYS A 56 -2.60 19.44 19.09
N ALA A 57 -2.96 20.73 19.09
CA ALA A 57 -3.71 21.36 20.18
C ALA A 57 -3.15 21.12 21.60
N GLY A 58 -1.82 21.05 21.75
CA GLY A 58 -1.14 20.80 23.02
C GLY A 58 -1.08 19.32 23.44
N LYS A 59 -1.45 18.40 22.55
CA LYS A 59 -1.30 16.95 22.71
C LYS A 59 -0.17 16.43 21.83
N THR A 60 0.62 15.50 22.36
CA THR A 60 1.60 14.74 21.60
C THR A 60 0.94 13.48 21.04
N LEU A 61 0.62 13.50 19.75
CA LEU A 61 0.10 12.34 19.03
C LEU A 61 1.26 11.41 18.63
N LYS A 62 0.99 10.11 18.54
CA LYS A 62 1.95 9.09 18.13
C LYS A 62 1.54 8.48 16.80
N LEU A 63 2.51 8.20 15.93
CA LEU A 63 2.30 7.44 14.72
C LEU A 63 1.75 6.04 15.07
N VAL A 64 0.54 5.74 14.60
CA VAL A 64 -0.13 4.45 14.84
C VAL A 64 -0.25 3.62 13.58
N ARG A 65 -0.31 4.23 12.40
CA ARG A 65 -0.38 3.52 11.12
C ARG A 65 0.20 4.36 9.98
N ILE A 66 0.75 3.68 8.99
CA ILE A 66 1.04 4.25 7.67
C ILE A 66 0.03 3.60 6.71
N MET A 67 -0.64 4.41 5.91
CA MET A 67 -1.65 4.00 4.95
C MET A 67 -1.15 4.33 3.55
N GLU A 68 -1.38 3.43 2.61
CA GLU A 68 -1.15 3.69 1.19
C GLU A 68 -2.40 4.32 0.59
N GLY A 69 -2.23 5.20 -0.39
CA GLY A 69 -3.32 5.82 -1.10
C GLY A 69 -2.90 6.26 -2.49
N GLY A 70 -3.90 6.46 -3.33
CA GLY A 70 -3.70 7.01 -4.66
C GLY A 70 -5.01 7.45 -5.29
N ALA A 71 -4.93 8.46 -6.14
CA ALA A 71 -6.05 8.92 -6.94
C ALA A 71 -5.57 9.40 -8.31
N CYS A 72 -6.42 9.18 -9.32
CA CYS A 72 -6.23 9.71 -10.67
C CYS A 72 -7.15 10.92 -10.84
N GLN A 73 -6.60 12.05 -11.30
CA GLN A 73 -7.41 13.18 -11.79
C GLN A 73 -7.96 12.86 -13.18
N THR A 74 -7.16 12.20 -14.01
CA THR A 74 -7.51 11.76 -15.38
C THR A 74 -6.84 10.41 -15.68
N GLU A 75 -7.10 9.84 -16.86
CA GLU A 75 -6.36 8.66 -17.33
C GLU A 75 -4.85 8.92 -17.49
N GLN A 76 -4.41 10.19 -17.55
CA GLN A 76 -3.00 10.56 -17.71
C GLN A 76 -2.34 10.98 -16.41
N TYR A 77 -3.09 11.61 -15.50
CA TYR A 77 -2.58 12.30 -14.34
C TYR A 77 -3.12 11.72 -13.03
N GLY A 78 -2.23 11.54 -12.07
CA GLY A 78 -2.60 11.12 -10.72
C GLY A 78 -1.41 11.02 -9.79
N VAL A 79 -1.65 10.52 -8.59
CA VAL A 79 -0.63 10.34 -7.56
C VAL A 79 -0.88 9.04 -6.80
N VAL A 80 0.21 8.40 -6.39
CA VAL A 80 0.21 7.38 -5.33
C VAL A 80 1.20 7.79 -4.26
N GLY A 81 0.98 7.35 -3.03
CA GLY A 81 1.94 7.49 -1.94
C GLY A 81 1.38 7.05 -0.60
N MET A 82 2.03 7.49 0.46
CA MET A 82 1.72 7.09 1.82
C MET A 82 1.30 8.27 2.69
N PHE A 83 0.45 7.97 3.67
CA PHE A 83 -0.07 8.90 4.66
C PHE A 83 0.14 8.32 6.05
N MET A 84 0.49 9.18 6.99
CA MET A 84 0.75 8.84 8.36
C MET A 84 -0.46 9.18 9.21
N LEU A 85 -0.98 8.19 9.91
CA LEU A 85 -2.03 8.36 10.92
C LEU A 85 -1.40 8.47 12.30
N TYR A 86 -1.63 9.61 12.93
CA TYR A 86 -1.28 9.88 14.32
C TYR A 86 -2.52 9.84 15.20
N ALA A 87 -2.35 9.38 16.43
CA ALA A 87 -3.43 9.37 17.42
C ALA A 87 -2.91 9.65 18.83
N ASP A 88 -3.77 10.22 19.67
CA ASP A 88 -3.47 10.47 21.08
C ASP A 88 -3.46 9.14 21.85
N PRO A 89 -2.32 8.76 22.48
CA PRO A 89 -2.24 7.51 23.24
C PRO A 89 -3.18 7.46 24.44
N ASP A 90 -3.47 8.59 25.09
CA ASP A 90 -4.35 8.64 26.26
C ASP A 90 -5.81 8.41 25.85
N ASP A 91 -6.23 8.96 24.71
CA ASP A 91 -7.56 8.68 24.13
C ASP A 91 -7.69 7.22 23.73
N ILE A 92 -6.64 6.63 23.15
CA ILE A 92 -6.62 5.19 22.81
C ILE A 92 -6.85 4.35 24.05
N GLU A 93 -6.09 4.58 25.13
CA GLU A 93 -6.19 3.78 26.35
C GLU A 93 -7.55 3.95 27.03
N ARG A 94 -8.08 5.18 27.09
CA ARG A 94 -9.43 5.43 27.59
C ARG A 94 -10.49 4.69 26.77
N ILE A 95 -10.46 4.79 25.44
CA ILE A 95 -11.45 4.15 24.57
C ILE A 95 -11.37 2.61 24.67
N LYS A 96 -10.16 2.03 24.78
CA LYS A 96 -10.00 0.59 25.03
C LYS A 96 -10.67 0.15 26.32
N GLN A 97 -10.58 0.94 27.38
CA GLN A 97 -11.22 0.66 28.67
C GLN A 97 -12.74 0.78 28.59
N ASP A 98 -13.25 1.81 27.90
CA ASP A 98 -14.68 2.13 27.83
C ASP A 98 -15.46 1.26 26.83
N ARG A 99 -14.87 1.00 25.65
CA ARG A 99 -15.56 0.38 24.50
C ARG A 99 -14.93 -0.94 24.03
N GLY A 100 -13.77 -1.30 24.57
CA GLY A 100 -13.00 -2.47 24.16
C GLY A 100 -12.13 -2.21 22.92
N ALA A 101 -11.09 -3.03 22.73
CA ALA A 101 -10.11 -2.84 21.66
C ALA A 101 -10.66 -3.09 20.24
N GLY A 102 -11.82 -3.74 20.10
CA GLY A 102 -12.38 -4.10 18.80
C GLY A 102 -12.83 -2.90 17.95
N VAL A 103 -13.10 -1.74 18.57
CA VAL A 103 -13.60 -0.54 17.87
C VAL A 103 -12.58 0.08 16.92
N PHE A 104 -11.28 -0.14 17.15
CA PHE A 104 -10.23 0.50 16.35
C PHE A 104 -10.15 -0.04 14.93
N ALA A 105 -10.55 -1.29 14.69
CA ALA A 105 -10.63 -1.82 13.32
C ALA A 105 -11.69 -1.08 12.48
N GLU A 106 -12.79 -0.67 13.11
CA GLU A 106 -13.82 0.14 12.46
C GLU A 106 -13.35 1.58 12.26
N TYR A 107 -12.71 2.17 13.27
CA TYR A 107 -12.14 3.51 13.18
C TYR A 107 -11.10 3.62 12.06
N GLU A 108 -10.18 2.66 11.97
CA GLU A 108 -9.18 2.61 10.90
C GLU A 108 -9.84 2.57 9.51
N LYS A 109 -10.92 1.80 9.35
CA LYS A 109 -11.65 1.75 8.08
C LYS A 109 -12.30 3.09 7.72
N ILE A 110 -12.91 3.76 8.70
CA ILE A 110 -13.52 5.09 8.51
C ILE A 110 -12.44 6.11 8.13
N ILE A 111 -11.31 6.10 8.83
CA ILE A 111 -10.17 6.99 8.58
C ILE A 111 -9.59 6.77 7.18
N GLU A 112 -9.35 5.51 6.81
CA GLU A 112 -8.86 5.16 5.48
C GLU A 112 -9.82 5.64 4.39
N GLN A 113 -11.13 5.46 4.59
CA GLN A 113 -12.14 5.89 3.63
C GLN A 113 -12.16 7.40 3.42
N PHE A 114 -12.20 8.22 4.48
CA PHE A 114 -12.23 9.66 4.30
C PHE A 114 -10.87 10.22 3.85
N ALA A 115 -9.76 9.59 4.23
CA ALA A 115 -8.43 9.98 3.74
C ALA A 115 -8.30 9.76 2.23
N MET A 116 -8.81 8.63 1.72
CA MET A 116 -8.83 8.35 0.27
C MET A 116 -9.71 9.35 -0.49
N LEU A 117 -10.87 9.70 0.07
CA LEU A 117 -11.74 10.72 -0.52
C LEU A 117 -11.07 12.11 -0.53
N ALA A 118 -10.40 12.49 0.56
CA ALA A 118 -9.67 13.75 0.65
C ALA A 118 -8.51 13.79 -0.35
N LEU A 119 -7.80 12.68 -0.55
CA LEU A 119 -6.76 12.58 -1.57
C LEU A 119 -7.33 12.76 -2.98
N GLU A 120 -8.44 12.11 -3.29
CA GLU A 120 -9.11 12.28 -4.58
C GLU A 120 -9.51 13.74 -4.84
N GLN A 121 -10.08 14.42 -3.83
CA GLN A 121 -10.40 15.84 -3.94
C GLN A 121 -9.15 16.71 -4.15
N ALA A 122 -8.11 16.49 -3.37
CA ALA A 122 -6.86 17.23 -3.48
C ALA A 122 -6.20 17.04 -4.86
N VAL A 123 -6.22 15.82 -5.40
CA VAL A 123 -5.71 15.50 -6.74
C VAL A 123 -6.55 16.14 -7.84
N ASN A 124 -7.87 16.20 -7.66
CA ASN A 124 -8.76 16.88 -8.59
C ASN A 124 -8.51 18.39 -8.64
N GLU A 125 -8.11 18.99 -7.53
CA GLU A 125 -7.73 20.42 -7.45
C GLU A 125 -6.28 20.69 -7.88
N LEU A 126 -5.41 19.69 -7.79
CA LEU A 126 -4.00 19.83 -8.14
C LEU A 126 -3.85 20.17 -9.64
N GLN A 127 -3.00 21.15 -9.91
CA GLN A 127 -2.59 21.48 -11.28
C GLN A 127 -1.36 20.64 -11.62
N PHE A 128 -1.56 19.61 -12.43
CA PHE A 128 -0.44 18.87 -13.01
C PHE A 128 0.23 19.73 -14.09
N PHE A 129 1.55 19.76 -14.07
CA PHE A 129 2.35 20.42 -15.09
C PHE A 129 3.60 19.60 -15.36
N ASP A 130 4.09 19.77 -16.59
CA ASP A 130 5.45 19.39 -16.94
C ASP A 130 6.28 20.68 -16.88
N ASN A 131 7.37 20.69 -16.10
CA ASN A 131 8.20 21.88 -15.94
C ASN A 131 9.41 21.76 -16.89
N PRO A 132 9.42 22.46 -18.04
CA PRO A 132 10.51 22.36 -19.01
C PRO A 132 11.82 22.98 -18.51
N PHE A 133 11.82 23.61 -17.34
CA PHE A 133 12.99 24.20 -16.68
C PHE A 133 13.46 23.41 -15.46
N ALA A 134 12.78 22.32 -15.08
CA ALA A 134 13.24 21.45 -14.01
C ALA A 134 14.62 20.87 -14.35
N LEU A 135 15.49 20.77 -13.35
CA LEU A 135 16.84 20.25 -13.54
C LEU A 135 16.82 18.73 -13.68
N ASP A 136 15.84 18.07 -13.05
CA ASP A 136 15.52 16.66 -13.16
C ASP A 136 14.03 16.39 -12.85
N GLU A 137 13.58 15.15 -13.05
CA GLU A 137 12.20 14.72 -12.76
C GLU A 137 11.88 14.79 -11.26
N GLU A 138 12.87 14.70 -10.38
CA GLU A 138 12.67 14.73 -8.92
C GLU A 138 12.24 16.12 -8.44
N ASP A 139 12.75 17.18 -9.07
CA ASP A 139 12.30 18.55 -8.81
C ASP A 139 10.80 18.73 -9.11
N VAL A 140 10.30 18.18 -10.23
CA VAL A 140 8.87 18.24 -10.60
C VAL A 140 8.02 17.48 -9.58
N GLN A 141 8.46 16.29 -9.19
CA GLN A 141 7.75 15.47 -8.20
C GLN A 141 7.65 16.19 -6.84
N ARG A 142 8.74 16.86 -6.40
CA ARG A 142 8.74 17.63 -5.16
C ARG A 142 7.81 18.85 -5.25
N GLU A 143 7.84 19.60 -6.34
CA GLU A 143 6.94 20.76 -6.52
C GLU A 143 5.45 20.35 -6.51
N LEU A 144 5.12 19.19 -7.10
CA LEU A 144 3.77 18.64 -7.05
C LEU A 144 3.39 18.17 -5.63
N ALA A 145 4.32 17.55 -4.90
CA ALA A 145 4.11 17.17 -3.50
C ALA A 145 3.84 18.39 -2.61
N GLU A 146 4.63 19.45 -2.76
CA GLU A 146 4.47 20.71 -2.02
C GLU A 146 3.10 21.37 -2.27
N GLN A 147 2.54 21.20 -3.47
CA GLN A 147 1.20 21.71 -3.80
C GLN A 147 0.07 20.78 -3.34
N LEU A 148 0.28 19.46 -3.36
CA LEU A 148 -0.73 18.49 -2.94
C LEU A 148 -0.99 18.54 -1.42
N ILE A 149 0.05 18.71 -0.61
CA ILE A 149 -0.05 18.70 0.86
C ILE A 149 -1.11 19.67 1.40
N PRO A 150 -1.08 20.99 1.10
CA PRO A 150 -2.08 21.92 1.62
C PRO A 150 -3.49 21.65 1.08
N LEU A 151 -3.63 21.07 -0.12
CA LEU A 151 -4.93 20.67 -0.67
C LEU A 151 -5.49 19.49 0.12
N PHE A 152 -4.68 18.47 0.38
CA PHE A 152 -5.06 17.33 1.21
C PHE A 152 -5.45 17.74 2.63
N ASP A 153 -4.62 18.56 3.28
CA ASP A 153 -4.87 19.07 4.63
C ASP A 153 -6.21 19.83 4.70
N ALA A 154 -6.53 20.62 3.67
CA ALA A 154 -7.81 21.32 3.58
C ALA A 154 -8.99 20.35 3.36
N SER A 155 -8.86 19.39 2.45
CA SER A 155 -9.90 18.41 2.12
C SER A 155 -10.23 17.47 3.28
N VAL A 156 -9.26 17.14 4.14
CA VAL A 156 -9.43 16.17 5.23
C VAL A 156 -9.90 16.79 6.55
N ALA A 157 -9.75 18.11 6.72
CA ALA A 157 -9.94 18.80 7.99
C ALA A 157 -11.35 18.62 8.59
N GLU A 158 -12.40 18.71 7.76
CA GLU A 158 -13.79 18.55 8.22
C GLU A 158 -14.05 17.12 8.70
N ALA A 159 -13.61 16.12 7.92
CA ALA A 159 -13.78 14.70 8.26
C ALA A 159 -13.05 14.32 9.55
N ILE A 160 -11.84 14.84 9.77
CA ILE A 160 -11.13 14.66 11.05
C ILE A 160 -11.93 15.28 12.20
N THR A 161 -12.45 16.49 12.01
CA THR A 161 -13.21 17.19 13.05
C THR A 161 -14.49 16.42 13.42
N GLU A 162 -15.21 15.90 12.42
CA GLU A 162 -16.42 15.09 12.63
C GLU A 162 -16.07 13.77 13.33
N PHE A 163 -15.05 13.06 12.85
CA PHE A 163 -14.58 11.82 13.46
C PHE A 163 -14.18 12.01 14.94
N GLU A 164 -13.43 13.07 15.25
CA GLU A 164 -13.01 13.39 16.62
C GLU A 164 -14.22 13.70 17.52
N ALA A 165 -15.23 14.40 17.00
CA ALA A 165 -16.44 14.73 17.75
C ALA A 165 -17.27 13.47 18.08
N GLU A 166 -17.36 12.52 17.16
CA GLU A 166 -18.14 11.29 17.35
C GLU A 166 -17.43 10.25 18.22
N THR A 167 -16.13 10.08 17.99
CA THR A 167 -15.36 8.98 18.60
C THR A 167 -14.62 9.39 19.86
N THR A 168 -14.40 10.69 20.06
CA THR A 168 -13.50 11.28 21.08
C THR A 168 -12.03 10.87 20.92
N LEU A 169 -11.65 10.24 19.81
CA LEU A 169 -10.26 9.86 19.52
C LEU A 169 -9.58 11.01 18.78
N THR A 170 -8.66 11.72 19.43
CA THR A 170 -7.87 12.76 18.76
C THR A 170 -6.91 12.12 17.76
N ILE A 171 -6.95 12.54 16.50
CA ILE A 171 -6.13 12.03 15.40
C ILE A 171 -5.52 13.15 14.57
N ASP A 172 -4.49 12.83 13.80
CA ASP A 172 -4.03 13.69 12.72
C ASP A 172 -3.57 12.84 11.53
N LEU A 173 -3.67 13.40 10.34
CA LEU A 173 -3.21 12.77 9.11
C LEU A 173 -2.16 13.66 8.47
N ALA A 174 -1.04 13.07 8.09
CA ALA A 174 0.02 13.80 7.41
C ALA A 174 0.48 13.03 6.16
N PRO A 175 0.50 13.66 4.98
CA PRO A 175 1.21 13.13 3.83
C PRO A 175 2.67 12.79 4.16
N LEU A 176 3.17 11.63 3.71
CA LEU A 176 4.59 11.34 3.70
C LEU A 176 5.15 11.79 2.34
N SER A 177 5.52 13.07 2.24
CA SER A 177 5.88 13.75 0.98
C SER A 177 6.81 12.95 0.07
N ASP A 178 7.86 12.38 0.64
CA ASP A 178 8.91 11.68 -0.10
C ASP A 178 8.46 10.33 -0.67
N SER A 179 7.28 9.85 -0.25
CA SER A 179 6.65 8.64 -0.78
C SER A 179 5.78 8.88 -2.00
N PHE A 180 5.51 10.14 -2.36
CA PHE A 180 4.66 10.45 -3.48
C PHE A 180 5.33 10.15 -4.81
N TYR A 181 4.53 9.58 -5.71
CA TYR A 181 4.84 9.43 -7.12
C TYR A 181 3.66 9.94 -7.95
N PHE A 182 3.92 10.98 -8.72
CA PHE A 182 2.97 11.62 -9.61
C PHE A 182 3.11 11.05 -11.02
N TYR A 183 2.00 10.49 -11.51
CA TYR A 183 1.87 10.06 -12.89
C TYR A 183 1.63 11.29 -13.77
N LEU A 184 2.51 11.50 -14.75
CA LEU A 184 2.35 12.52 -15.80
C LEU A 184 1.97 11.91 -17.15
N HIS A 185 2.12 10.59 -17.28
CA HIS A 185 1.93 9.84 -18.52
C HIS A 185 1.27 8.49 -18.25
N GLY A 186 -0.02 8.51 -17.94
CA GLY A 186 -0.81 7.30 -17.70
C GLY A 186 -0.93 7.02 -16.21
N CYS A 187 -2.13 7.19 -15.67
CA CYS A 187 -2.44 6.89 -14.28
C CYS A 187 -3.01 5.47 -14.17
N GLU A 188 -2.16 4.52 -13.82
CA GLU A 188 -2.55 3.13 -13.55
C GLU A 188 -2.49 2.86 -12.05
N ILE A 189 -3.50 3.36 -11.33
CA ILE A 189 -3.68 2.97 -9.93
C ILE A 189 -4.55 1.73 -9.94
N PRO A 190 -4.05 0.56 -9.50
CA PRO A 190 -4.86 -0.63 -9.42
C PRO A 190 -6.02 -0.35 -8.45
N HIS A 191 -7.21 -0.07 -8.98
CA HIS A 191 -8.42 0.09 -8.20
C HIS A 191 -8.63 -1.20 -7.39
N GLN A 192 -8.37 -1.16 -6.08
CA GLN A 192 -8.90 -2.15 -5.15
C GLN A 192 -9.82 -1.41 -4.19
N HIS A 193 -11.12 -1.61 -4.41
CA HIS A 193 -12.21 -1.25 -3.50
C HIS A 193 -12.41 -2.36 -2.46
#